data_AF-A0A133NBD3-F1
#
_entry.id   AF-A0A133NBD3-F1
#
_cell.length_a   1.000
_cell.length_b   1.000
_cell.length_c   1.000
_cell.angle_alpha   90.00
_cell.angle_beta   90.00
_cell.angle_gamma   90.00
#
_symmetry.space_group_name_H-M   'P 1'
#
loop_
_entity.id
_entity.type
_entity.pdbx_description
1 polymer ?
#
loop_
_entity_poly.entity_id
_entity_poly.type
_entity_poly.pdbx_seq_one_letter_code
_entity_poly.pdbx_strand_id
1 'polypeptide(L)' 'MKIVLALGGNALQKDSKDKSAEGQLETCRQTAVSVADLIEDGHEVSIV' A
#
# COMPACT_ATOMS: atom_id res chain seq x y z
N MET A 1 15.63 -8.07 -5.70
CA MET A 1 16.18 -6.72 -6.06
C MET A 1 15.71 -5.71 -5.01
N LYS A 2 16.48 -4.64 -4.72
CA LYS A 2 16.04 -3.58 -3.79
C LYS A 2 15.15 -2.57 -4.52
N ILE A 3 13.93 -2.35 -4.03
CA ILE A 3 12.93 -1.45 -4.63
C ILE A 3 12.53 -0.40 -3.61
N VAL A 4 12.51 0.87 -4.02
CA VAL A 4 11.84 1.96 -3.28
C VAL A 4 10.46 2.13 -3.90
N LEU A 5 9.42 1.83 -3.12
CA LEU A 5 8.04 1.93 -3.52
C LEU A 5 7.41 3.18 -2.88
N ALA A 6 7.24 4.22 -3.70
CA ALA A 6 6.57 5.45 -3.26
C ALA A 6 5.05 5.30 -3.42
N LEU A 7 4.34 5.26 -2.30
CA LEU A 7 2.88 5.11 -2.29
C LEU A 7 2.19 6.48 -2.41
N GLY A 8 1.25 6.59 -3.33
CA GLY A 8 0.38 7.77 -3.46
C GLY A 8 -0.75 7.76 -2.42
N GLY A 9 -1.46 8.89 -2.28
CA GLY A 9 -2.58 9.00 -1.34
C GLY A 9 -3.72 7.98 -1.58
N ASN A 10 -3.85 7.47 -2.81
CA ASN A 10 -4.79 6.41 -3.17
C ASN A 10 -4.48 5.05 -2.52
N ALA A 11 -3.23 4.82 -2.11
CA ALA A 11 -2.82 3.61 -1.40
C ALA A 11 -3.26 3.61 0.07
N LEU A 12 -3.62 4.78 0.60
CA LEU A 12 -4.15 5.01 1.93
C LEU A 12 -5.65 5.29 1.92
N GLN A 13 -6.18 5.84 0.83
CA GLN A 13 -7.58 6.25 0.74
C GLN A 13 -8.12 6.12 -0.68
N LYS A 14 -9.02 5.15 -0.89
CA LYS A 14 -9.62 4.89 -2.21
C LYS A 14 -10.66 5.94 -2.63
N ASP A 15 -11.49 6.39 -1.70
CA ASP A 15 -12.45 7.48 -1.91
C ASP A 15 -12.00 8.72 -1.15
N SER A 16 -11.62 9.78 -1.85
CA SER A 16 -11.22 11.08 -1.30
C SER A 16 -12.24 11.72 -0.33
N LYS A 17 -13.51 11.30 -0.39
CA LYS A 17 -14.57 11.77 0.50
C LYS A 17 -14.66 10.96 1.80
N ASP A 18 -14.27 9.69 1.76
CA ASP A 18 -14.23 8.83 2.94
C ASP A 18 -12.86 8.96 3.64
N LYS A 19 -12.82 9.80 4.68
CA LYS A 19 -11.63 10.07 5.50
C LYS A 19 -11.64 9.28 6.81
N SER A 20 -12.51 8.27 6.93
CA SER A 20 -12.60 7.45 8.15
C SER A 20 -11.33 6.62 8.34
N ALA A 21 -10.99 6.34 9.60
CA ALA A 21 -9.86 5.47 9.91
C ALA A 21 -10.10 4.05 9.39
N GLU A 22 -11.35 3.60 9.43
CA GLU A 22 -11.78 2.28 8.94
C GLU A 22 -11.62 2.16 7.42
N GLY A 23 -12.05 3.17 6.65
CA GLY A 23 -11.88 3.20 5.20
C GLY A 23 -10.42 3.25 4.78
N GLN A 24 -9.59 3.99 5.53
CA GLN A 24 -8.15 4.02 5.30
C GLN A 24 -7.48 2.69 5.64
N LEU A 25 -7.83 2.09 6.78
CA LEU A 25 -7.31 0.78 7.20
C LEU A 25 -7.62 -0.31 6.16
N GLU A 26 -8.84 -0.31 5.63
CA GLU A 26 -9.23 -1.24 4.57
C GLU A 26 -8.43 -1.02 3.29
N THR A 27 -8.22 0.24 2.89
CA THR A 27 -7.38 0.56 1.72
C THR A 27 -5.93 0.11 1.95
N CYS A 28 -5.36 0.32 3.15
CA CYS A 28 -4.03 -0.16 3.52
C CYS A 28 -3.90 -1.68 3.42
N ARG A 29 -4.91 -2.44 3.86
CA ARG A 29 -4.90 -3.91 3.75
C ARG A 29 -4.85 -4.36 2.29
N GLN A 30 -5.59 -3.69 1.42
CA GLN A 30 -5.60 -3.98 -0.02
C GLN A 30 -4.24 -3.66 -0.65
N THR A 31 -3.66 -2.49 -0.34
CA THR A 31 -2.31 -2.11 -0.79
C THR A 31 -1.24 -3.10 -0.31
N ALA A 32 -1.36 -3.57 0.94
CA ALA A 32 -0.39 -4.49 1.51
C ALA A 32 -0.30 -5.83 0.78
N VAL A 33 -1.38 -6.29 0.13
CA VAL A 33 -1.36 -7.51 -0.70
C VAL A 33 -0.37 -7.33 -1.85
N SER A 34 -0.47 -6.23 -2.60
CA SER A 34 0.45 -5.97 -3.72
C SER A 34 1.91 -5.78 -3.28
N VAL A 35 2.13 -5.28 -2.06
CA VAL A 35 3.48 -5.22 -1.48
C VAL A 35 3.99 -6.61 -1.11
N ALA A 36 3.12 -7.45 -0.54
CA ALA A 36 3.46 -8.83 -0.21
C ALA A 36 3.83 -9.63 -1.46
N ASP A 37 3.10 -9.47 -2.56
CA ASP A 37 3.40 -10.12 -3.85
C ASP A 37 4.84 -9.77 -4.31
N LEU A 38 5.25 -8.50 -4.21
CA LEU A 38 6.62 -8.09 -4.54
C LEU A 38 7.66 -8.75 -3.62
N ILE A 39 7.35 -8.91 -2.35
CA ILE A 39 8.24 -9.57 -1.39
C ILE A 39 8.34 -11.07 -1.71
N GLU A 40 7.22 -11.72 -2.03
CA GLU A 40 7.16 -13.13 -2.44
C GLU A 40 7.97 -13.40 -3.72
N ASP A 41 7.99 -12.45 -4.65
CA ASP A 41 8.82 -12.47 -5.86
C ASP A 41 10.34 -12.28 -5.57
N GLY A 42 10.73 -12.11 -4.30
CA GLY A 42 12.13 -12.00 -3.87
C GLY A 42 12.69 -10.58 -3.87
N HIS A 43 11.83 -9.57 -3.80
CA HIS A 43 12.24 -8.18 -3.67
C HIS A 43 12.38 -7.74 -2.21
N GLU A 44 13.39 -6.90 -1.95
CA GLU A 44 13.52 -6.18 -0.69
C GLU A 44 12.92 -4.78 -0.91
N VAL A 45 11.84 -4.47 -0.19
CA VAL A 45 11.01 -3.28 -0.46
C VAL A 45 11.17 -2.25 0.66
N SER A 46 11.49 -1.01 0.31
CA SER A 46 11.34 0.17 1.17
C SER A 46 10.14 0.97 0.73
N ILE A 47 9.18 1.18 1.63
CA ILE A 47 7.92 1.88 1.38
C ILE A 47 8.05 3.31 1.88
N VAL A 48 7.72 4.30 1.05
CA VAL A 48 7.76 5.74 1.38
C VAL A 48 6.49 6.46 0.99
#